data_AF-A0ABC9V6P5-F1
#
_entry.id   AF-A0ABC9V6P5-F1
#
_cell.length_a   1.000
_cell.length_b   1.000
_cell.length_c   1.000
_cell.angle_alpha   90.00
_cell.angle_beta   90.00
_cell.angle_gamma   90.00
#
_symmetry.space_group_name_H-M   'P 1'
#
loop_
_entity.id
_entity.type
_entity.pdbx_description
1 polymer ?
#
loop_
_entity_poly.entity_id
_entity_poly.type
_entity_poly.pdbx_seq_one_letter_code
_entity_poly.pdbx_strand_id
1 'polypeptide(L)'
;MKYDFNDGTNEAQLAFYPTDGGTYRGKSKDSSRFSINPVNADDSVPQGTNTKEKNSIVVRGAHTFKNVLGQENFSTQLGASAWYSTIENKRSGQDGDRQVYSVFSNTNYNQWNLQLLAGYQDIDNADTQYKDHLTLGGFDYSFNSATKGQIYSAELSYLFPQQFGPITSVRPYLNYSSYRKEQDGFKNSTRFIPGIAFNYQKLTVQAELLMGKHDPYLGDSEGLAAGGSNDKWNKKAFVIFAYYF
;
A
#
# COMPACT_ATOMS: atom_id res chain seq x y z
N MET A 1 -16.96 -13.10 -9.12
CA MET A 1 -16.28 -13.80 -10.24
C MET A 1 -14.79 -13.58 -10.07
N LYS A 2 -13.95 -14.61 -10.22
CA LYS A 2 -12.49 -14.47 -10.15
C LYS A 2 -11.86 -15.29 -11.29
N TYR A 3 -10.94 -14.66 -12.01
CA TYR A 3 -10.11 -15.25 -13.05
C TYR A 3 -8.65 -14.98 -12.71
N ASP A 4 -7.81 -16.01 -12.84
CA ASP A 4 -6.39 -15.97 -12.52
C ASP A 4 -5.66 -16.86 -13.52
N PHE A 5 -4.87 -16.23 -14.39
CA PHE A 5 -4.04 -16.88 -15.40
C PHE A 5 -2.57 -16.57 -15.12
N ASN A 6 -1.74 -17.61 -15.14
CA ASN A 6 -0.31 -17.52 -14.98
C ASN A 6 0.36 -18.68 -15.72
N ASP A 7 1.22 -18.38 -16.70
CA ASP A 7 2.01 -19.38 -17.46
C ASP A 7 3.51 -19.37 -17.10
N GLY A 8 3.89 -18.65 -16.04
CA GLY A 8 5.28 -18.44 -15.62
C GLY A 8 6.01 -17.31 -16.34
N THR A 9 5.36 -16.64 -17.30
CA THR A 9 5.85 -15.48 -18.03
C THR A 9 4.82 -14.35 -18.05
N ASN A 10 3.57 -14.69 -18.38
CA ASN A 10 2.43 -13.80 -18.45
C ASN A 10 1.51 -14.06 -17.25
N GLU A 11 0.98 -12.99 -16.68
CA GLU A 11 -0.02 -13.02 -15.62
C GLU A 11 -1.21 -12.15 -16.02
N ALA A 12 -2.43 -12.65 -15.83
CA ALA A 12 -3.66 -11.90 -16.04
C ALA A 12 -4.69 -12.27 -14.98
N GLN A 13 -5.18 -11.28 -14.26
CA GLN A 13 -6.09 -11.43 -13.13
C GLN A 13 -7.27 -10.48 -13.29
N LEU A 14 -8.47 -11.00 -13.05
CA LEU A 14 -9.71 -10.24 -13.03
C LEU A 14 -10.56 -10.72 -11.85
N ALA A 15 -11.04 -9.80 -11.03
CA ALA A 15 -11.95 -10.12 -9.95
C ALA A 15 -13.10 -9.12 -9.89
N PHE A 16 -14.30 -9.64 -9.60
CA PHE A 16 -15.48 -8.85 -9.28
C PHE A 16 -15.97 -9.19 -7.88
N TYR A 17 -16.11 -8.15 -7.05
CA TYR A 17 -16.63 -8.22 -5.68
C TYR A 17 -17.89 -7.34 -5.58
N PRO A 18 -19.06 -7.94 -5.31
CA PRO A 18 -20.30 -7.16 -5.21
C PRO A 18 -20.34 -6.26 -3.98
N THR A 19 -19.63 -6.63 -2.90
CA THR A 19 -19.56 -5.91 -1.64
C THR A 19 -18.12 -5.82 -1.16
N ASP A 20 -17.86 -4.91 -0.22
CA ASP A 20 -16.64 -4.89 0.57
C ASP A 20 -16.52 -6.11 1.51
N GLY A 21 -15.42 -6.15 2.29
CA GLY A 21 -15.14 -7.23 3.24
C GLY A 21 -16.09 -7.34 4.43
N GLY A 22 -17.04 -6.41 4.58
CA GLY A 22 -17.93 -6.31 5.73
C GLY A 22 -17.21 -5.93 7.03
N THR A 23 -17.97 -5.84 8.13
CA THR A 23 -17.47 -5.63 9.49
C THR A 23 -17.89 -6.80 10.39
N TYR A 24 -17.02 -7.20 11.33
CA TYR A 24 -17.23 -8.35 12.20
C TYR A 24 -17.28 -7.92 13.67
N ARG A 25 -16.48 -8.53 14.54
CA ARG A 25 -16.47 -8.24 15.98
C ARG A 25 -15.35 -7.26 16.31
N GLY A 26 -15.71 -6.11 16.87
CA GLY A 26 -14.78 -5.10 17.37
C GLY A 26 -15.52 -3.89 17.94
N LYS A 27 -14.79 -2.82 18.22
CA LYS A 27 -15.29 -1.58 18.86
C LYS A 27 -15.55 -0.44 17.87
N SER A 28 -14.92 -0.50 16.69
CA SER A 28 -15.15 0.49 15.64
C SER A 28 -16.55 0.35 15.05
N LYS A 29 -17.05 1.43 14.45
CA LYS A 29 -18.40 1.43 13.84
C LYS A 29 -18.50 0.49 12.65
N ASP A 30 -17.44 0.40 11.85
CA ASP A 30 -17.45 -0.31 10.58
C ASP A 30 -16.05 -0.81 10.13
N SER A 31 -15.06 -0.83 11.03
CA SER A 31 -13.65 -1.10 10.68
C SER A 31 -13.10 -2.41 11.26
N SER A 32 -13.95 -3.25 11.89
CA SER A 32 -13.56 -4.54 12.45
C SER A 32 -13.38 -5.60 11.35
N ARG A 33 -12.37 -5.42 10.49
CA ARG A 33 -12.11 -6.16 9.26
C ARG A 33 -10.60 -6.26 8.97
N PHE A 34 -10.19 -7.22 8.16
CA PHE A 34 -8.77 -7.42 7.81
C PHE A 34 -8.31 -6.60 6.60
N SER A 35 -9.24 -6.20 5.72
CA SER A 35 -8.98 -5.37 4.55
C SER A 35 -9.18 -3.89 4.87
N ILE A 36 -8.46 -3.01 4.17
CA ILE A 36 -8.70 -1.57 4.21
C ILE A 36 -9.73 -1.21 3.13
N ASN A 37 -10.90 -0.74 3.55
CA ASN A 37 -11.99 -0.32 2.65
C ASN A 37 -12.57 1.04 3.08
N PRO A 38 -13.34 1.71 2.22
CA PRO A 38 -14.24 2.79 2.62
C PRO A 38 -15.22 2.31 3.70
N VAL A 39 -15.37 3.09 4.78
CA VAL A 39 -16.17 2.72 5.96
C VAL A 39 -16.95 3.91 6.52
N ASN A 40 -17.72 3.67 7.58
CA ASN A 40 -18.22 4.73 8.45
C ASN A 40 -17.14 5.18 9.44
N ALA A 41 -16.88 6.48 9.48
CA ALA A 41 -15.92 7.07 10.39
C ALA A 41 -16.29 6.87 11.86
N ASP A 42 -15.31 6.42 12.65
CA ASP A 42 -15.40 6.44 14.11
C ASP A 42 -15.51 7.89 14.60
N ASP A 43 -16.11 8.10 15.78
CA ASP A 43 -16.32 9.46 16.32
C ASP A 43 -15.01 10.23 16.57
N SER A 44 -13.90 9.50 16.71
CA SER A 44 -12.56 10.08 16.88
C SER A 44 -11.94 10.60 15.59
N VAL A 45 -12.50 10.30 14.41
CA VAL A 45 -11.94 10.72 13.11
C VAL A 45 -12.53 12.08 12.72
N PRO A 46 -11.75 13.17 12.80
CA PRO A 46 -12.22 14.48 12.39
C PRO A 46 -12.50 14.48 10.89
N GLN A 47 -13.52 15.23 10.45
CA GLN A 47 -13.87 15.34 9.02
C GLN A 47 -14.13 13.98 8.34
N GLY A 48 -14.54 12.98 9.14
CA GLY A 48 -14.82 11.65 8.68
C GLY A 48 -16.00 11.58 7.71
N THR A 49 -15.98 10.55 6.87
CA THR A 49 -17.00 10.19 5.89
C THR A 49 -17.70 8.89 6.25
N ASN A 50 -18.91 8.73 5.71
CA ASN A 50 -19.71 7.53 5.92
C ASN A 50 -20.06 6.96 4.57
N THR A 51 -19.25 6.01 4.12
CA THR A 51 -19.35 5.46 2.78
C THR A 51 -19.41 3.93 2.81
N LYS A 52 -19.86 3.34 1.71
CA LYS A 52 -19.85 1.91 1.48
C LYS A 52 -19.39 1.61 0.07
N GLU A 53 -18.43 0.70 -0.07
CA GLU A 53 -17.94 0.27 -1.37
C GLU A 53 -18.75 -0.93 -1.89
N LYS A 54 -19.14 -0.87 -3.16
CA LYS A 54 -19.89 -1.91 -3.86
C LYS A 54 -19.41 -2.07 -5.30
N ASN A 55 -19.69 -3.23 -5.88
CA ASN A 55 -19.44 -3.52 -7.30
C ASN A 55 -17.98 -3.26 -7.74
N SER A 56 -17.01 -3.74 -6.97
CA SER A 56 -15.60 -3.58 -7.28
C SER A 56 -15.15 -4.52 -8.41
N ILE A 57 -14.54 -3.96 -9.44
CA ILE A 57 -13.82 -4.68 -10.50
C ILE A 57 -12.33 -4.37 -10.34
N VAL A 58 -11.52 -5.40 -10.23
CA VAL A 58 -10.06 -5.30 -10.13
C VAL A 58 -9.43 -6.11 -11.25
N VAL A 59 -8.52 -5.49 -11.99
CA VAL A 59 -7.74 -6.12 -13.05
C VAL A 59 -6.25 -5.92 -12.81
N ARG A 60 -5.46 -6.93 -13.16
CA ARG A 60 -3.99 -6.85 -13.16
C ARG A 60 -3.44 -7.68 -14.31
N GLY A 61 -2.44 -7.12 -15.00
CA GLY A 61 -1.67 -7.83 -16.00
C GLY A 61 -0.18 -7.62 -15.77
N ALA A 62 0.63 -8.66 -15.99
CA ALA A 62 2.08 -8.54 -15.93
C ALA A 62 2.76 -9.46 -16.95
N HIS A 63 3.95 -9.06 -17.39
CA HIS A 63 4.80 -9.83 -18.29
C HIS A 63 6.24 -9.83 -17.77
N THR A 64 6.85 -11.01 -17.73
CA THR A 64 8.22 -11.22 -17.27
C THR A 64 9.16 -11.42 -18.46
N PHE A 65 10.00 -10.42 -18.71
CA PHE A 65 11.12 -10.52 -19.63
C PHE A 65 12.27 -11.25 -18.93
N LYS A 66 12.65 -12.42 -19.45
CA LYS A 66 13.82 -13.20 -19.00
C LYS A 66 15.01 -12.92 -19.91
N ASN A 67 16.20 -13.15 -19.41
CA ASN A 67 17.46 -12.99 -20.15
C ASN A 67 17.63 -11.60 -20.76
N VAL A 68 17.25 -10.55 -20.02
CA VAL A 68 17.30 -9.16 -20.49
C VAL A 68 18.74 -8.80 -20.88
N LEU A 69 18.91 -8.17 -22.05
CA LEU A 69 20.24 -7.91 -22.65
C LEU A 69 21.11 -9.17 -22.84
N GLY A 70 20.51 -10.36 -22.97
CA GLY A 70 21.21 -11.63 -23.16
C GLY A 70 21.84 -12.20 -21.88
N GLN A 71 21.54 -11.64 -20.71
CA GLN A 71 22.11 -12.06 -19.42
C GLN A 71 21.14 -13.00 -18.69
N GLU A 72 21.50 -14.27 -18.48
CA GLU A 72 20.61 -15.27 -17.86
C GLU A 72 20.09 -14.86 -16.47
N ASN A 73 20.92 -14.16 -15.69
CA ASN A 73 20.57 -13.68 -14.34
C ASN A 73 19.89 -12.30 -14.34
N PHE A 74 19.41 -11.83 -15.49
CA PHE A 74 18.68 -10.58 -15.62
C PHE A 74 17.24 -10.85 -16.06
N SER A 75 16.30 -10.57 -15.16
CA SER A 75 14.86 -10.61 -15.46
C SER A 75 14.15 -9.35 -14.98
N THR A 76 13.15 -8.92 -15.73
CA THR A 76 12.28 -7.79 -15.37
C THR A 76 10.84 -8.18 -15.62
N GLN A 77 10.02 -8.15 -14.58
CA GLN A 77 8.57 -8.16 -14.71
C GLN A 77 8.07 -6.72 -14.82
N LEU A 78 7.26 -6.43 -15.84
CA LEU A 78 6.50 -5.19 -15.98
C LEU A 78 5.02 -5.50 -15.89
N GLY A 79 4.25 -4.66 -15.19
CA GLY A 79 2.82 -4.86 -15.10
C GLY A 79 2.05 -3.59 -14.77
N ALA A 80 0.73 -3.72 -14.85
CA ALA A 80 -0.22 -2.68 -14.52
C ALA A 80 -1.45 -3.27 -13.84
N SER A 81 -2.13 -2.46 -13.05
CA SER A 81 -3.41 -2.82 -12.45
C SER A 81 -4.39 -1.65 -12.45
N ALA A 82 -5.67 -1.98 -12.41
CA ALA A 82 -6.75 -1.02 -12.24
C ALA A 82 -7.80 -1.57 -11.26
N TRP A 83 -8.38 -0.68 -10.47
CA TRP A 83 -9.50 -0.96 -9.57
C TRP A 83 -10.56 0.12 -9.77
N TYR A 84 -11.74 -0.31 -10.20
CA TYR A 84 -12.94 0.50 -10.27
C TYR A 84 -13.99 -0.01 -9.27
N SER A 85 -14.67 0.88 -8.53
CA SER A 85 -15.80 0.51 -7.67
C SER A 85 -16.78 1.67 -7.49
N THR A 86 -18.00 1.36 -7.09
CA THR A 86 -19.00 2.37 -6.72
C THR A 86 -18.87 2.68 -5.23
N ILE A 87 -18.91 3.97 -4.89
CA ILE A 87 -18.87 4.46 -3.51
C ILE A 87 -20.23 5.05 -3.16
N GLU A 88 -21.00 4.35 -2.34
CA GLU A 88 -22.26 4.87 -1.82
C GLU A 88 -21.99 5.79 -0.63
N ASN A 89 -22.44 7.04 -0.69
CA ASN A 89 -22.38 7.97 0.42
C ASN A 89 -23.65 7.88 1.27
N LYS A 90 -23.51 7.45 2.53
CA LYS A 90 -24.65 7.25 3.43
C LYS A 90 -25.24 8.55 3.97
N ARG A 91 -24.53 9.68 3.87
CA ARG A 91 -25.03 11.01 4.28
C ARG A 91 -25.87 11.66 3.19
N SER A 92 -25.39 11.66 1.95
CA SER A 92 -26.09 12.27 0.80
C SER A 92 -27.06 11.32 0.10
N GLY A 93 -26.90 10.01 0.29
CA GLY A 93 -27.65 8.98 -0.44
C GLY A 93 -27.27 8.88 -1.92
N GLN A 94 -26.19 9.53 -2.34
CA GLN A 94 -25.69 9.54 -3.71
C GLN A 94 -24.56 8.51 -3.87
N ASP A 95 -24.38 8.05 -5.10
CA ASP A 95 -23.26 7.20 -5.49
C ASP A 95 -22.18 8.06 -6.18
N GLY A 96 -20.94 7.88 -5.77
CA GLY A 96 -19.74 8.27 -6.49
C GLY A 96 -18.95 7.03 -6.93
N ASP A 97 -17.67 7.20 -7.22
CA ASP A 97 -16.82 6.12 -7.72
C ASP A 97 -15.39 6.20 -7.22
N ARG A 98 -14.71 5.06 -7.28
CA ARG A 98 -13.27 4.94 -7.06
C ARG A 98 -12.62 4.47 -8.34
N GLN A 99 -11.53 5.13 -8.70
CA GLN A 99 -10.65 4.80 -9.79
C GLN A 99 -9.21 4.79 -9.30
N VAL A 100 -8.59 3.61 -9.27
CA VAL A 100 -7.19 3.46 -8.90
C VAL A 100 -6.46 2.73 -10.01
N TYR A 101 -5.32 3.27 -10.43
CA TYR A 101 -4.47 2.71 -11.46
C TYR A 101 -3.05 2.60 -10.96
N SER A 102 -2.31 1.58 -11.39
CA SER A 102 -0.88 1.50 -11.13
C SER A 102 -0.11 0.85 -12.28
N VAL A 103 1.15 1.22 -12.38
CA VAL A 103 2.18 0.50 -13.12
C VAL A 103 3.28 0.11 -12.15
N PHE A 104 3.86 -1.06 -12.34
CA PHE A 104 4.89 -1.58 -11.47
C PHE A 104 5.95 -2.36 -12.26
N SER A 105 7.14 -2.44 -11.68
CA SER A 105 8.19 -3.32 -12.16
C SER A 105 8.89 -4.04 -11.01
N ASN A 106 9.36 -5.25 -11.31
CA ASN A 106 10.21 -6.03 -10.42
C ASN A 106 11.39 -6.57 -11.24
N THR A 107 12.57 -6.03 -11.00
CA THR A 107 13.79 -6.35 -11.74
C THR A 107 14.77 -7.08 -10.85
N ASN A 108 15.23 -8.25 -11.29
CA ASN A 108 16.31 -9.00 -10.67
C ASN A 108 17.53 -8.99 -11.58
N TYR A 109 18.68 -8.61 -11.03
CA TYR A 109 19.97 -8.69 -11.71
C TYR A 109 21.03 -9.25 -10.77
N ASN A 110 21.42 -10.51 -11.00
CA ASN A 110 22.27 -11.25 -10.07
C ASN A 110 21.69 -11.21 -8.63
N GLN A 111 22.42 -10.60 -7.70
CA GLN A 111 22.01 -10.47 -6.30
C GLN A 111 21.15 -9.23 -6.03
N TRP A 112 21.00 -8.34 -7.00
CA TRP A 112 20.22 -7.12 -6.88
C TRP A 112 18.76 -7.37 -7.21
N ASN A 113 17.87 -6.76 -6.43
CA ASN A 113 16.45 -6.67 -6.73
C ASN A 113 16.01 -5.21 -6.63
N LEU A 114 15.32 -4.73 -7.67
CA LEU A 114 14.74 -3.39 -7.76
C LEU A 114 13.24 -3.51 -8.02
N GLN A 115 12.42 -2.95 -7.13
CA GLN A 115 10.97 -2.87 -7.28
C GLN A 115 10.55 -1.41 -7.39
N LEU A 116 9.70 -1.10 -8.37
CA LEU A 116 9.16 0.24 -8.59
C LEU A 116 7.65 0.16 -8.73
N LEU A 117 6.94 1.15 -8.17
CA LEU A 117 5.51 1.33 -8.33
C LEU A 117 5.20 2.81 -8.50
N ALA A 118 4.38 3.12 -9.50
CA ALA A 118 3.72 4.41 -9.65
C ALA A 118 2.23 4.16 -9.79
N GLY A 119 1.44 4.81 -8.95
CA GLY A 119 -0.01 4.69 -8.91
C GLY A 119 -0.68 6.04 -8.88
N TYR A 120 -1.95 6.04 -9.23
CA TYR A 120 -2.82 7.20 -9.17
C TYR A 120 -4.18 6.76 -8.65
N GLN A 121 -4.75 7.58 -7.78
CA GLN A 121 -6.07 7.39 -7.21
C GLN A 121 -6.90 8.64 -7.46
N ASP A 122 -8.14 8.44 -7.88
CA ASP A 122 -9.20 9.42 -7.96
C ASP A 122 -10.47 8.82 -7.37
N ILE A 123 -11.08 9.50 -6.42
CA ILE A 123 -12.28 9.00 -5.74
C ILE A 123 -13.27 10.13 -5.60
N ASP A 124 -14.46 9.94 -6.17
CA ASP A 124 -15.63 10.71 -5.80
C ASP A 124 -16.36 9.97 -4.67
N ASN A 125 -16.31 10.54 -3.47
CA ASN A 125 -17.01 9.99 -2.31
C ASN A 125 -18.47 10.48 -2.21
N ALA A 126 -18.95 11.27 -3.18
CA ALA A 126 -20.27 11.90 -3.24
C ALA A 126 -20.67 12.66 -1.96
N ASP A 127 -19.68 13.15 -1.20
CA ASP A 127 -19.89 13.96 -0.01
C ASP A 127 -19.91 15.45 -0.39
N THR A 128 -20.77 16.26 0.23
CA THR A 128 -20.81 17.70 -0.07
C THR A 128 -19.92 18.52 0.85
N GLN A 129 -19.58 17.98 2.02
CA GLN A 129 -18.84 18.68 3.08
C GLN A 129 -17.36 18.31 3.09
N TYR A 130 -17.04 17.02 2.91
CA TYR A 130 -15.68 16.49 3.00
C TYR A 130 -15.28 15.73 1.73
N LYS A 131 -15.41 16.42 0.58
CA LYS A 131 -15.10 15.89 -0.76
C LYS A 131 -13.68 15.34 -0.89
N ASP A 132 -12.74 15.95 -0.18
CA ASP A 132 -11.32 15.62 -0.32
C ASP A 132 -10.85 14.56 0.68
N HIS A 133 -11.77 14.05 1.53
CA HIS A 133 -11.49 13.03 2.53
C HIS A 133 -12.28 11.76 2.22
N LEU A 134 -11.62 10.62 2.25
CA LEU A 134 -12.26 9.32 2.30
C LEU A 134 -11.85 8.62 3.58
N THR A 135 -12.82 8.21 4.38
CA THR A 135 -12.55 7.45 5.60
C THR A 135 -12.40 5.99 5.22
N LEU A 136 -11.20 5.48 5.47
CA LEU A 136 -10.82 4.10 5.31
C LEU A 136 -10.78 3.43 6.69
N GLY A 137 -11.01 2.13 6.72
CA GLY A 137 -10.97 1.37 7.97
C GLY A 137 -10.53 -0.06 7.80
N GLY A 138 -9.84 -0.54 8.84
CA GLY A 138 -9.43 -1.93 9.03
C GLY A 138 -8.71 -2.11 10.36
N PHE A 139 -8.57 -3.35 10.81
CA PHE A 139 -7.97 -3.71 12.09
C PHE A 139 -8.62 -3.01 13.31
N ASP A 140 -9.94 -2.80 13.24
CA ASP A 140 -10.76 -2.15 14.27
C ASP A 140 -10.44 -0.67 14.50
N TYR A 141 -9.96 0.03 13.46
CA TYR A 141 -9.70 1.47 13.48
C TYR A 141 -10.01 2.11 12.12
N SER A 142 -10.48 3.36 12.14
CA SER A 142 -10.69 4.18 10.93
C SER A 142 -9.79 5.42 10.89
N PHE A 143 -9.45 5.85 9.67
CA PHE A 143 -8.60 7.00 9.40
C PHE A 143 -8.96 7.62 8.05
N ASN A 144 -8.61 8.89 7.83
CA ASN A 144 -8.84 9.54 6.55
C ASN A 144 -7.68 9.32 5.59
N SER A 145 -8.02 9.22 4.31
CA SER A 145 -7.12 9.35 3.17
C SER A 145 -7.62 10.47 2.26
N ALA A 146 -6.73 11.12 1.53
CA ALA A 146 -7.13 11.99 0.45
C ALA A 146 -7.86 11.18 -0.62
N THR A 147 -8.84 11.80 -1.27
CA THR A 147 -9.55 11.17 -2.39
C THR A 147 -8.70 11.10 -3.64
N LYS A 148 -7.81 12.07 -3.85
CA LYS A 148 -7.05 12.23 -5.10
C LYS A 148 -5.55 12.39 -4.87
N GLY A 149 -4.74 11.62 -5.61
CA GLY A 149 -3.29 11.76 -5.54
C GLY A 149 -2.50 10.66 -6.23
N GLN A 150 -1.18 10.87 -6.28
CA GLN A 150 -0.19 9.99 -6.88
C GLN A 150 0.60 9.24 -5.81
N ILE A 151 0.76 7.94 -5.98
CA ILE A 151 1.45 7.05 -5.06
C ILE A 151 2.74 6.57 -5.74
N TYR A 152 3.87 6.68 -5.06
CA TYR A 152 5.16 6.21 -5.57
C TYR A 152 5.82 5.30 -4.54
N SER A 153 6.46 4.22 -5.01
CA SER A 153 7.35 3.41 -4.20
C SER A 153 8.54 2.91 -5.02
N ALA A 154 9.72 2.90 -4.40
CA ALA A 154 10.93 2.34 -4.95
C ALA A 154 11.67 1.58 -3.86
N GLU A 155 12.04 0.34 -4.14
CA GLU A 155 12.81 -0.51 -3.24
C GLU A 155 14.01 -1.10 -3.95
N LEU A 156 15.19 -0.97 -3.34
CA LEU A 156 16.41 -1.62 -3.80
C LEU A 156 16.92 -2.54 -2.69
N SER A 157 17.17 -3.80 -3.03
CA SER A 157 17.79 -4.76 -2.12
C SER A 157 18.94 -5.51 -2.76
N TYR A 158 19.86 -6.00 -1.93
CA TYR A 158 21.00 -6.80 -2.35
C TYR A 158 21.11 -8.04 -1.48
N LEU A 159 21.16 -9.23 -2.09
CA LEU A 159 21.39 -10.48 -1.37
C LEU A 159 22.89 -10.76 -1.30
N PHE A 160 23.49 -10.72 -0.11
CA PHE A 160 24.87 -11.14 0.04
C PHE A 160 25.00 -12.64 -0.27
N PRO A 161 25.85 -13.03 -1.24
CA PRO A 161 26.02 -14.43 -1.59
C PRO A 161 26.82 -15.20 -0.53
N GLN A 162 27.62 -14.49 0.28
CA GLN A 162 28.39 -15.10 1.36
C GLN A 162 27.53 -15.37 2.60
N GLN A 163 27.85 -16.47 3.28
CA GLN A 163 27.34 -16.78 4.61
C GLN A 163 28.37 -16.34 5.66
N PHE A 164 27.89 -15.84 6.79
CA PHE A 164 28.72 -15.35 7.89
C PHE A 164 28.52 -16.23 9.12
N GLY A 165 29.15 -17.40 9.11
CA GLY A 165 28.95 -18.42 10.14
C GLY A 165 27.47 -18.84 10.22
N PRO A 166 26.78 -18.68 11.37
CA PRO A 166 25.36 -19.03 11.51
C PRO A 166 24.39 -18.05 10.84
N ILE A 167 24.90 -16.90 10.34
CA ILE A 167 24.09 -15.87 9.69
C ILE A 167 24.06 -16.11 8.18
N THR A 168 22.86 -16.25 7.62
CA THR A 168 22.65 -16.51 6.19
C THR A 168 21.61 -15.55 5.60
N SER A 169 21.52 -15.51 4.27
CA SER A 169 20.53 -14.70 3.54
C SER A 169 20.53 -13.21 3.92
N VAL A 170 21.72 -12.65 4.17
CA VAL A 170 21.86 -11.23 4.54
C VAL A 170 21.41 -10.35 3.38
N ARG A 171 20.38 -9.54 3.61
CA ARG A 171 19.77 -8.68 2.61
C ARG A 171 19.53 -7.28 3.20
N PRO A 172 20.46 -6.33 3.06
CA PRO A 172 20.11 -4.93 3.21
C PRO A 172 19.15 -4.48 2.10
N TYR A 173 18.33 -3.49 2.43
CA TYR A 173 17.45 -2.84 1.49
C TYR A 173 17.20 -1.38 1.88
N LEU A 174 16.79 -0.61 0.88
CA LEU A 174 16.31 0.76 1.02
C LEU A 174 14.94 0.84 0.34
N ASN A 175 13.92 1.30 1.06
CA ASN A 175 12.62 1.63 0.50
C ASN A 175 12.39 3.14 0.59
N TYR A 176 11.88 3.74 -0.49
CA TYR A 176 11.31 5.08 -0.50
C TYR A 176 9.86 4.98 -0.96
N SER A 177 8.95 5.69 -0.29
CA SER A 177 7.57 5.82 -0.72
C SER A 177 7.02 7.22 -0.46
N SER A 178 6.09 7.64 -1.32
CA SER A 178 5.42 8.93 -1.18
C SER A 178 3.97 8.84 -1.65
N TYR A 179 3.11 9.59 -0.95
CA TYR A 179 1.75 9.86 -1.39
C TYR A 179 1.59 11.37 -1.60
N ARG A 180 1.57 11.77 -2.87
CA ARG A 180 1.43 13.16 -3.31
C ARG A 180 -0.04 13.47 -3.54
N LYS A 181 -0.59 14.32 -2.69
CA LYS A 181 -2.02 14.63 -2.68
C LYS A 181 -2.26 15.83 -3.60
N GLU A 182 -3.32 15.77 -4.39
CA GLU A 182 -3.64 16.87 -5.32
C GLU A 182 -4.44 17.99 -4.67
N GLN A 183 -5.09 17.72 -3.54
CA GLN A 183 -5.88 18.72 -2.85
C GLN A 183 -5.00 19.85 -2.30
N ASP A 184 -5.36 21.09 -2.62
CA ASP A 184 -4.68 22.27 -2.11
C ASP A 184 -4.71 22.31 -0.58
N GLY A 185 -3.55 22.60 0.01
CA GLY A 185 -3.35 22.62 1.46
C GLY A 185 -3.05 21.25 2.09
N PHE A 186 -3.26 20.14 1.38
CA PHE A 186 -2.89 18.82 1.88
C PHE A 186 -1.39 18.59 1.77
N LYS A 187 -0.80 17.99 2.80
CA LYS A 187 0.64 17.73 2.85
C LYS A 187 0.98 16.35 2.31
N ASN A 188 2.02 16.27 1.49
CA ASN A 188 2.50 15.00 0.95
C ASN A 188 3.09 14.12 2.05
N SER A 189 2.76 12.82 2.02
CA SER A 189 3.41 11.83 2.89
C SER A 189 4.69 11.34 2.25
N THR A 190 5.73 11.16 3.05
CA THR A 190 6.97 10.56 2.59
C THR A 190 7.53 9.63 3.64
N ARG A 191 8.02 8.47 3.20
CA ARG A 191 8.70 7.50 4.04
C ARG A 191 9.97 7.01 3.34
N PHE A 192 11.02 6.86 4.12
CA PHE A 192 12.27 6.23 3.76
C PHE A 192 12.63 5.19 4.83
N ILE A 193 12.98 3.99 4.38
CA ILE A 193 13.28 2.84 5.24
C ILE A 193 14.59 2.19 4.80
N PRO A 194 15.71 2.50 5.45
CA PRO A 194 16.84 1.60 5.47
C PRO A 194 16.54 0.42 6.39
N GLY A 195 16.79 -0.79 5.88
CA GLY A 195 16.59 -2.02 6.64
C GLY A 195 17.56 -3.11 6.25
N ILE A 196 17.57 -4.15 7.08
CA ILE A 196 18.32 -5.38 6.85
C ILE A 196 17.50 -6.58 7.30
N ALA A 197 17.47 -7.61 6.47
CA ALA A 197 16.93 -8.91 6.82
C ALA A 197 18.04 -9.97 6.78
N PHE A 198 18.02 -10.93 7.71
CA PHE A 198 18.92 -12.07 7.68
C PHE A 198 18.32 -13.24 8.47
N ASN A 199 18.85 -14.43 8.23
CA ASN A 199 18.52 -15.63 9.00
C ASN A 199 19.64 -15.92 9.99
N TYR A 200 19.27 -16.35 11.19
CA TYR A 200 20.14 -16.91 12.21
C TYR A 200 19.55 -18.24 12.67
N GLN A 201 20.09 -19.35 12.17
CA GLN A 201 19.52 -20.68 12.37
C GLN A 201 18.01 -20.73 11.98
N LYS A 202 17.12 -20.99 12.93
CA LYS A 202 15.65 -21.05 12.76
C LYS A 202 14.95 -19.68 12.86
N LEU A 203 15.71 -18.62 13.09
CA LEU A 203 15.20 -17.27 13.30
C LEU A 203 15.41 -16.43 12.03
N THR A 204 14.35 -15.81 11.53
CA THR A 204 14.46 -14.70 10.57
C THR A 204 14.36 -13.40 11.34
N VAL A 205 15.34 -12.52 11.13
CA VAL A 205 15.41 -11.20 11.75
C VAL A 205 15.25 -10.14 10.66
N GLN A 206 14.40 -9.16 10.91
CA GLN A 206 14.26 -7.97 10.08
C GLN A 206 14.39 -6.75 10.98
N ALA A 207 15.35 -5.88 10.71
CA ALA A 207 15.55 -4.63 11.43
C ALA A 207 15.41 -3.45 10.48
N GLU A 208 14.58 -2.49 10.85
CA GLU A 208 14.24 -1.33 10.02
C GLU A 208 14.27 -0.03 10.83
N LEU A 209 14.69 1.04 10.18
CA LEU A 209 14.55 2.40 10.67
C LEU A 209 13.61 3.15 9.73
N LEU A 210 12.36 3.35 10.14
CA LEU A 210 11.46 4.25 9.42
C LEU A 210 11.86 5.68 9.69
N MET A 211 11.94 6.45 8.62
CA MET A 211 12.10 7.89 8.64
C MET A 211 11.06 8.50 7.72
N GLY A 212 10.35 9.53 8.16
CA GLY A 212 9.28 10.07 7.33
C GLY A 212 8.72 11.39 7.80
N LYS A 213 7.92 11.99 6.93
CA LYS A 213 7.23 13.26 7.10
C LYS A 213 5.77 13.09 6.67
N HIS A 214 4.83 13.61 7.46
CA HIS A 214 3.38 13.40 7.30
C HIS A 214 3.00 11.94 7.10
N ASP A 215 3.56 11.09 7.96
CA ASP A 215 3.41 9.64 7.91
C ASP A 215 2.61 9.15 9.11
N PRO A 216 1.48 8.45 8.89
CA PRO A 216 0.64 7.94 9.99
C PRO A 216 1.36 6.96 10.90
N TYR A 217 2.36 6.23 10.41
CA TYR A 217 3.14 5.29 11.23
C TYR A 217 4.20 5.98 12.10
N LEU A 218 4.44 7.28 11.86
CA LEU A 218 5.38 8.11 12.59
C LEU A 218 4.70 9.22 13.39
N GLY A 219 3.39 9.08 13.64
CA GLY A 219 2.63 9.91 14.58
C GLY A 219 1.79 11.01 13.95
N ASP A 220 1.63 11.05 12.63
CA ASP A 220 0.73 12.00 11.96
C ASP A 220 -0.57 11.31 11.53
N SER A 221 -1.59 11.32 12.39
CA SER A 221 -2.87 10.61 12.16
C SER A 221 -3.60 11.03 10.89
N GLU A 222 -3.41 12.27 10.43
CA GLU A 222 -3.97 12.80 9.18
C GLU A 222 -2.98 12.69 8.02
N GLY A 223 -1.86 11.98 8.19
CA GLY A 223 -0.79 11.88 7.21
C GLY A 223 -1.29 11.43 5.83
N LEU A 224 -2.28 10.55 5.76
CA LEU A 224 -2.86 10.11 4.48
C LEU A 224 -3.92 11.07 3.90
N ALA A 225 -4.41 12.06 4.66
CA ALA A 225 -5.35 13.09 4.23
C ALA A 225 -4.69 14.48 4.31
N ALA A 226 -5.23 15.42 5.10
CA ALA A 226 -4.73 16.80 5.15
C ALA A 226 -3.25 16.91 5.57
N GLY A 227 -2.76 15.97 6.37
CA GLY A 227 -1.47 16.03 7.04
C GLY A 227 -1.49 16.96 8.25
N GLY A 228 -0.73 16.60 9.27
CA GLY A 228 -0.64 17.33 10.52
C GLY A 228 0.23 18.59 10.44
N SER A 229 0.22 19.35 11.53
CA SER A 229 1.03 20.57 11.68
C SER A 229 2.52 20.31 11.86
N ASN A 230 2.93 19.08 12.18
CA ASN A 230 4.34 18.73 12.38
C ASN A 230 5.08 18.52 11.05
N ASP A 231 5.84 19.53 10.62
CA ASP A 231 6.63 19.49 9.39
C ASP A 231 8.02 18.87 9.53
N LYS A 232 8.34 18.29 10.69
CA LYS A 232 9.64 17.67 10.97
C LYS A 232 9.68 16.23 10.47
N TRP A 233 10.89 15.75 10.18
CA TRP A 233 11.14 14.33 9.99
C TRP A 233 11.06 13.62 11.34
N ASN A 234 10.28 12.54 11.38
CA ASN A 234 10.16 11.66 12.53
C ASN A 234 10.84 10.33 12.21
N LYS A 235 11.22 9.59 13.25
CA LYS A 235 11.90 8.30 13.11
C LYS A 235 11.40 7.27 14.12
N LYS A 236 11.32 6.01 13.69
CA LYS A 236 10.97 4.87 14.53
C LYS A 236 11.78 3.67 14.08
N ALA A 237 12.48 3.02 15.01
CA ALA A 237 13.14 1.74 14.74
C ALA A 237 12.20 0.61 15.11
N PHE A 238 12.20 -0.47 14.33
CA PHE A 238 11.56 -1.71 14.72
C PHE A 238 12.41 -2.92 14.33
N VAL A 239 12.25 -3.99 15.09
CA VAL A 239 12.90 -5.28 14.81
C VAL A 239 11.85 -6.37 14.92
N ILE A 240 11.71 -7.18 13.88
CA ILE A 240 10.84 -8.35 13.83
C ILE A 240 11.70 -9.60 13.96
N PHE A 241 11.22 -10.53 14.76
CA PHE A 241 11.78 -11.86 14.95
C PHE A 241 10.72 -12.88 14.56
N ALA A 242 10.96 -13.68 13.53
CA ALA A 242 10.10 -14.78 13.12
C ALA A 242 10.83 -16.11 13.35
N TYR A 243 10.25 -17.00 14.13
CA TYR A 243 10.84 -18.31 14.43
C TYR A 243 10.08 -19.40 13.66
N TYR A 244 10.80 -20.20 12.88
CA TYR A 244 10.24 -21.32 12.14
C TYR A 244 10.61 -22.64 12.85
N PHE A 245 9.59 -23.39 13.28
CA PHE A 245 9.75 -24.67 13.99
C PHE A 245 10.03 -25.82 13.04
#